data_AF-A0A7C2MHK8-F1
#
_entry.id   AF-A0A7C2MHK8-F1
#
_cell.length_a   1.000
_cell.length_b   1.000
_cell.length_c   1.000
_cell.angle_alpha   90.00
_cell.angle_beta   90.00
_cell.angle_gamma   90.00
#
_symmetry.space_group_name_H-M   'P 1'
#
loop_
_entity.id
_entity.type
_entity.pdbx_description
1 polymer ?
#
loop_
_entity_poly.entity_id
_entity_poly.type
_entity_poly.pdbx_seq_one_letter_code
_entity_poly.pdbx_strand_id
1 'polypeptide(L)'
;MVSWRKTGMNQTNKECSFSIELTSKQYIKTINLANGSRESVLVEGTIGQLQNAEFAEDVVLEITGTKGVLRIDLSREQIQGETGTEVKQK
;
A
#
# COMPACT_ATOMS: atom_id res chain seq x y z
N MET A 1 39.56 6.95 -17.70
CA MET A 1 39.46 6.38 -16.34
C MET A 1 38.12 6.84 -15.76
N VAL A 2 37.11 5.98 -15.81
CA VAL A 2 35.73 6.32 -15.41
C VAL A 2 35.51 5.87 -13.97
N SER A 3 35.05 6.78 -13.12
CA SER A 3 34.59 6.47 -11.77
C SER A 3 33.11 6.83 -11.68
N TRP A 4 32.25 5.83 -11.80
CA TRP A 4 30.84 5.94 -11.45
C TRP A 4 30.64 5.15 -10.16
N ARG A 5 30.53 5.87 -9.03
CA ARG A 5 30.01 5.27 -7.80
C ARG A 5 28.48 5.32 -7.90
N LYS A 6 27.84 4.21 -8.30
CA LYS A 6 26.45 3.96 -7.92
C LYS A 6 26.47 3.70 -6.41
N THR A 7 26.22 4.74 -5.63
CA THR A 7 25.96 4.61 -4.19
C THR A 7 24.69 3.78 -4.07
N GLY A 8 24.81 2.57 -3.52
CA GLY A 8 23.69 1.64 -3.38
C GLY A 8 22.57 2.29 -2.57
N MET A 9 21.39 2.37 -3.17
CA MET A 9 20.15 2.61 -2.43
C MET A 9 19.95 1.40 -1.54
N ASN A 10 20.19 1.57 -0.24
CA ASN A 10 19.80 0.59 0.76
C ASN A 10 18.28 0.66 0.84
N GLN A 11 17.59 -0.11 -0.01
CA GLN A 11 16.15 -0.23 -0.05
C GLN A 11 15.72 -1.01 1.21
N THR A 12 15.70 -0.34 2.36
CA THR A 12 15.02 -0.88 3.54
C THR A 12 13.56 -1.04 3.12
N ASN A 13 13.09 -2.29 3.03
CA ASN A 13 11.70 -2.62 2.73
C ASN A 13 10.84 -2.05 3.86
N LYS A 14 10.47 -0.78 3.72
CA LYS A 14 9.78 0.00 4.74
C LYS A 14 8.40 -0.62 4.94
N GLU A 15 8.03 -0.90 6.18
CA GLU A 15 6.70 -1.39 6.51
C GLU A 15 5.65 -0.44 5.92
N CYS A 16 4.70 -1.01 5.18
CA CYS A 16 3.60 -0.29 4.57
C CYS A 16 2.40 -0.38 5.51
N SER A 17 2.22 0.66 6.33
CA SER A 17 1.10 0.71 7.26
C SER A 17 -0.20 0.97 6.51
N PHE A 18 -1.32 0.45 7.00
CA PHE A 18 -2.63 0.77 6.45
C PHE A 18 -3.65 0.94 7.57
N SER A 19 -4.68 1.75 7.30
CA SER A 19 -5.85 1.87 8.15
C SER A 19 -7.12 1.93 7.31
N ILE A 20 -8.21 1.41 7.87
CA ILE A 20 -9.54 1.52 7.27
C ILE A 20 -10.48 2.13 8.31
N GLU A 21 -11.14 3.21 7.93
CA GLU A 21 -12.19 3.83 8.72
C GLU A 21 -13.52 3.64 8.01
N LEU A 22 -14.50 3.03 8.69
CA LEU A 22 -15.82 2.78 8.14
C LEU A 22 -16.87 3.50 8.97
N THR A 23 -17.85 4.09 8.27
CA THR A 23 -18.99 4.78 8.89
C THR A 23 -19.91 3.87 9.72
N SER A 24 -19.84 2.54 9.52
CA SER A 24 -20.60 1.56 10.28
C SER A 24 -19.98 0.17 10.19
N LYS A 25 -20.08 -0.60 11.28
CA LYS A 25 -19.61 -2.01 11.35
C LYS A 25 -20.25 -2.94 10.32
N GLN A 26 -21.44 -2.60 9.79
CA GLN A 26 -22.13 -3.41 8.78
C GLN A 26 -21.38 -3.50 7.44
N TYR A 27 -20.40 -2.60 7.22
CA TYR A 27 -19.57 -2.58 6.03
C TYR A 27 -18.32 -3.47 6.15
N ILE A 28 -18.10 -4.08 7.31
CA ILE A 28 -17.21 -5.23 7.46
C ILE A 28 -17.99 -6.50 7.11
N LYS A 29 -17.44 -7.27 6.17
CA LYS A 29 -17.96 -8.58 5.79
C LYS A 29 -17.38 -9.69 6.66
N THR A 30 -16.07 -9.66 6.89
CA THR A 30 -15.34 -10.72 7.59
C THR A 30 -14.16 -10.13 8.37
N ILE A 31 -13.99 -10.53 9.64
CA ILE A 31 -12.72 -10.42 10.36
C ILE A 31 -12.38 -11.82 10.84
N ASN A 32 -11.32 -12.41 10.31
CA ASN A 32 -10.81 -13.71 10.75
C ASN A 32 -9.42 -13.53 11.35
N LEU A 33 -9.36 -13.67 12.67
CA LEU A 33 -8.11 -13.73 13.43
C LEU A 33 -7.82 -15.21 13.66
N ALA A 34 -6.94 -15.79 12.83
CA ALA A 34 -6.63 -17.21 12.93
C ALA A 34 -5.81 -17.49 14.21
N ASN A 35 -6.34 -18.34 15.09
CA ASN A 35 -5.66 -18.78 16.31
C ASN A 35 -5.00 -20.17 16.13
N GLY A 36 -4.24 -20.36 15.05
CA GLY A 36 -3.61 -21.65 14.70
C GLY A 36 -2.29 -21.50 13.96
N SER A 37 -1.69 -22.62 13.51
CA SER A 37 -0.36 -22.68 12.86
C SER A 37 -0.22 -21.92 11.53
N ARG A 38 -1.30 -21.28 11.06
CA ARG A 38 -1.31 -20.28 10.00
C ARG A 38 -1.73 -18.95 10.61
N GLU A 39 -0.76 -18.11 10.95
CA GLU A 39 -0.90 -16.80 11.61
C GLU A 39 -1.45 -15.70 10.67
N SER A 40 -2.27 -16.05 9.68
CA SER A 40 -2.81 -15.06 8.74
C SER A 40 -4.09 -14.45 9.28
N VAL A 41 -4.16 -13.12 9.30
CA VAL A 41 -5.37 -12.35 9.59
C VAL A 41 -6.03 -11.94 8.27
N LEU A 42 -7.36 -12.06 8.18
CA LEU A 42 -8.15 -11.56 7.05
C LEU A 42 -9.16 -10.51 7.54
N VAL A 43 -9.14 -9.34 6.91
CA VAL A 43 -10.15 -8.29 7.07
C VAL A 43 -10.77 -8.00 5.71
N GLU A 44 -12.06 -8.28 5.55
CA GLU A 44 -12.82 -8.01 4.33
C GLU A 44 -13.97 -7.06 4.62
N GLY A 45 -14.19 -6.09 3.74
CA GLY A 45 -15.28 -5.12 3.83
C GLY A 45 -15.41 -4.30 2.55
N THR A 46 -16.19 -3.22 2.62
CA THR A 46 -16.36 -2.26 1.53
C THR A 46 -16.30 -0.83 2.03
N ILE A 47 -15.56 0.04 1.31
CA ILE A 47 -15.61 1.49 1.52
C ILE A 47 -16.74 2.15 0.71
N GLY A 48 -17.60 1.36 0.04
CA GLY A 48 -18.66 1.87 -0.83
C GLY A 48 -18.20 2.20 -2.24
N GLN A 49 -18.93 3.10 -2.90
CA GLN A 49 -18.56 3.60 -4.23
C GLN A 49 -17.38 4.56 -4.10
N LEU A 50 -16.40 4.45 -5.00
CA LEU A 50 -15.23 5.31 -5.05
C LEU A 50 -15.66 6.78 -5.27
N GLN A 51 -15.17 7.68 -4.42
CA GLN A 51 -15.35 9.12 -4.55
C GLN A 51 -14.05 9.83 -4.92
N ASN A 52 -12.93 9.42 -4.29
CA ASN A 52 -11.62 9.99 -4.56
C ASN A 52 -10.51 8.94 -4.33
N ALA A 53 -9.38 9.12 -5.01
CA ALA A 53 -8.13 8.41 -4.74
C ALA A 53 -6.97 9.37 -4.99
N GLU A 54 -6.29 9.80 -3.92
CA GLU A 54 -5.25 10.81 -4.00
C GLU A 54 -4.09 10.53 -3.04
N PHE A 55 -2.94 11.14 -3.32
CA PHE A 55 -1.83 11.10 -2.38
C PHE A 55 -1.85 12.34 -1.50
N ALA A 56 -1.87 12.14 -0.19
CA ALA A 56 -1.58 13.19 0.78
C ALA A 56 -0.06 13.31 0.94
N GLU A 57 0.47 14.51 0.65
CA GLU A 57 1.89 14.85 0.80
C GLU A 57 2.86 13.88 0.09
N ASP A 58 2.40 13.25 -1.01
CA ASP A 58 3.13 12.25 -1.81
C ASP A 58 3.60 10.99 -1.06
N VAL A 59 3.17 10.80 0.19
CA VAL A 59 3.64 9.72 1.09
C VAL A 59 2.53 8.81 1.64
N VAL A 60 1.26 9.19 1.45
CA VAL A 60 0.09 8.39 1.85
C VAL A 60 -0.93 8.35 0.73
N LEU A 61 -1.36 7.16 0.29
CA LEU A 61 -2.48 6.99 -0.61
C LEU A 61 -3.78 6.95 0.20
N GLU A 62 -4.65 7.95 0.02
CA GLU A 62 -5.99 8.00 0.59
C GLU A 62 -7.03 7.64 -0.49
N ILE A 63 -7.85 6.62 -0.21
CA ILE A 63 -8.96 6.19 -1.08
C ILE A 63 -10.26 6.41 -0.31
N THR A 64 -11.02 7.42 -0.75
CA THR A 64 -12.30 7.80 -0.16
C THR A 64 -13.44 7.12 -0.91
N GLY A 65 -14.28 6.39 -0.19
CA GLY A 65 -15.53 5.84 -0.72
C GLY A 65 -16.75 6.34 0.06
N THR A 66 -17.95 6.09 -0.45
CA THR A 66 -19.19 6.57 0.16
C THR A 66 -19.45 6.07 1.59
N LYS A 67 -18.76 5.02 2.04
CA LYS A 67 -18.95 4.35 3.35
C LYS A 67 -17.71 4.35 4.24
N GLY A 68 -16.58 4.88 3.77
CA GLY A 68 -15.34 4.88 4.54
C GLY A 68 -14.13 5.33 3.75
N VAL A 69 -12.96 5.28 4.40
CA VAL A 69 -11.68 5.70 3.86
C VAL A 69 -10.64 4.63 4.12
N LEU A 70 -9.88 4.26 3.08
CA LEU A 70 -8.69 3.42 3.19
C LEU A 70 -7.46 4.31 3.04
N ARG A 71 -6.55 4.27 4.02
CA ARG A 71 -5.26 4.97 3.96
C ARG A 71 -4.13 3.95 3.98
N ILE A 72 -3.16 4.16 3.11
CA ILE A 72 -1.98 3.31 2.98
C ILE A 72 -0.75 4.22 2.97
N ASP A 73 0.21 3.97 3.85
CA ASP A 73 1.51 4.66 3.86
C ASP A 73 2.34 4.17 2.67
N LEU A 74 2.09 4.79 1.52
CA LEU A 74 2.64 4.41 0.23
C LEU A 74 2.99 5.68 -0.52
N SER A 75 4.28 5.84 -0.85
CA SER A 75 4.74 6.96 -1.66
C SER A 75 4.52 6.73 -3.14
N ARG A 76 4.45 7.80 -3.93
CA ARG A 76 4.27 7.71 -5.40
C ARG A 76 5.38 6.90 -6.06
N GLU A 77 6.60 7.03 -5.58
CA GLU A 77 7.79 6.34 -6.11
C GLU A 77 7.69 4.82 -5.92
N GLN A 78 7.04 4.36 -4.85
CA GLN A 78 6.83 2.94 -4.57
C GLN A 78 5.78 2.30 -5.50
N ILE A 79 4.79 3.07 -5.98
CA ILE A 79 3.71 2.57 -6.86
C ILE A 79 4.21 2.29 -8.29
N GLN A 80 5.12 3.12 -8.80
CA GLN A 80 5.59 3.01 -10.19
C GLN A 80 6.49 1.78 -10.45
N GLY A 81 6.74 0.99 -9.40
CA GLY A 81 7.74 -0.06 -9.39
C GLY A 81 9.12 0.55 -9.49
N GLU A 82 10.11 -0.08 -8.88
CA GLU A 82 11.49 0.07 -9.34
C GLU A 82 11.59 -0.53 -10.76
N THR A 83 11.01 0.13 -11.76
CA THR A 83 11.18 -0.22 -13.17
C THR A 83 12.52 0.33 -13.67
N GLY A 84 13.58 -0.13 -13.01
CA GLY A 84 14.96 -0.06 -13.46
C GLY A 84 15.42 -1.39 -14.04
N THR A 85 14.60 -2.09 -14.83
CA THR A 85 15.07 -3.19 -15.67
C THR A 85 15.69 -2.62 -16.95
N GLU A 86 16.97 -2.22 -16.87
CA GLU A 86 17.82 -2.12 -18.05
C GLU A 86 17.93 -3.52 -18.69
N VAL A 87 17.14 -3.76 -19.74
CA VAL A 87 17.33 -4.91 -20.63
C VAL A 87 18.65 -4.70 -21.37
N LYS A 88 19.74 -5.34 -20.91
CA LYS A 88 20.93 -5.54 -21.74
C LYS A 88 20.60 -6.58 -22.81
N GLN A 89 20.36 -6.10 -24.03
CA GLN A 89 20.41 -6.95 -25.21
C GLN A 89 21.83 -7.48 -25.38
N LYS A 90 21.95 -8.79 -25.58
CA LYS A 90 23.18 -9.49 -25.95
C LYS A 90 23.10 -9.89 -27.41
#